data_AF-A0A8S4AEP6-F1
#
_entry.id   AF-A0A8S4AEP6-F1
#
_cell.length_a   1.000
_cell.length_b   1.000
_cell.length_c   1.000
_cell.angle_alpha   90.00
_cell.angle_beta   90.00
_cell.angle_gamma   90.00
#
_symmetry.space_group_name_H-M   'P 1'
#
loop_
_entity.id
_entity.type
_entity.pdbx_description
1 polymer ?
#
loop_
_entity_poly.entity_id
_entity_poly.type
_entity_poly.pdbx_seq_one_letter_code
_entity_poly.pdbx_strand_id
1 'polypeptide(L)'
;MRGMLEDERRAVPTLPMVLVLVSALQRTGTVFSSRHMSMMRLMLMNLMLLMPISLKLRYSPGLIIHMQRERRCMLLTHGYRTMGPSTIIFYEDKNFQGRSYETSSDCADMSSHLNKCQSCRVESGMFMVYDRPNFMGNQYLMRRGEYSDYQRMMGFSDCIRSCRMIPTHQGAYRIRIYEMENFGGQSQELMEDCDNIQDRFQMSDCMSCQVMDGHWLMYEQPHFRGRMMYLRPGEYRSFREMGYDRMRNFQGRHYETSSDCPDMSSYLSRCHSCRVESGCFMVYDRPNFMGNQYFVRRGEYADYQRMGMSDCIRSCRMIPMHRGQFRMRIYERENFGGQMHELMDDCDNMVDRYRMNDCMSCHVMDGHWLMYEQPHYRGRMMYMRPGEYRSFREMGYSGSKFMSMRRIMDSCY
;
A
#
# COMPACT_ATOMS: atom_id res chain seq x y z
N MET A 1 53.09 33.01 -42.88
CA MET A 1 53.68 32.04 -41.91
C MET A 1 53.42 32.57 -40.51
N ARG A 2 52.62 31.84 -39.72
CA ARG A 2 52.42 31.89 -38.25
C ARG A 2 52.60 33.22 -37.49
N GLY A 3 51.55 33.63 -36.77
CA GLY A 3 51.67 34.47 -35.58
C GLY A 3 50.37 35.16 -35.17
N MET A 4 49.91 34.90 -33.94
CA MET A 4 48.86 35.59 -33.17
C MET A 4 47.38 35.31 -33.50
N LEU A 5 46.78 34.39 -32.73
CA LEU A 5 45.39 34.47 -32.30
C LEU A 5 45.38 34.25 -30.78
N GLU A 6 45.01 35.31 -30.08
CA GLU A 6 44.97 35.44 -28.62
C GLU A 6 43.74 34.78 -28.00
N ASP A 7 43.94 34.40 -26.75
CA ASP A 7 43.05 33.98 -25.66
C ASP A 7 41.58 34.50 -25.70
N GLU A 8 40.64 33.74 -26.27
CA GLU A 8 39.20 33.91 -25.98
C GLU A 8 38.83 33.14 -24.69
N ARG A 9 39.10 33.75 -23.54
CA ARG A 9 38.45 33.36 -22.27
C ARG A 9 36.97 33.70 -22.36
N ARG A 10 36.11 32.67 -22.42
CA ARG A 10 34.67 32.82 -22.16
C ARG A 10 34.47 33.33 -20.74
N ALA A 11 34.02 34.59 -20.63
CA ALA A 11 33.69 35.25 -19.38
C ALA A 11 32.64 34.46 -18.59
N VAL A 12 32.96 34.11 -17.34
CA VAL A 12 31.99 33.58 -16.37
C VAL A 12 31.20 34.76 -15.81
N PRO A 13 29.86 34.79 -15.90
CA PRO A 13 29.08 35.91 -15.39
C PRO A 13 29.20 35.98 -13.85
N THR A 14 29.45 37.16 -13.33
CA THR A 14 29.50 37.40 -11.88
C THR A 14 28.11 37.32 -11.27
N LEU A 15 28.02 36.89 -9.99
CA LEU A 15 26.77 36.72 -9.21
C LEU A 15 25.71 37.83 -9.38
N PRO A 16 26.07 39.13 -9.51
CA PRO A 16 25.08 40.18 -9.74
C PRO A 16 24.35 40.06 -11.08
N MET A 17 25.03 39.62 -12.14
CA MET A 17 24.42 39.43 -13.47
C MET A 17 23.39 38.30 -13.48
N VAL A 18 23.63 37.23 -12.70
CA VAL A 18 22.73 36.07 -12.61
C VAL A 18 21.44 36.43 -11.86
N LEU A 19 21.54 37.21 -10.78
CA LEU A 19 20.37 37.70 -10.02
C LEU A 19 19.50 38.65 -10.85
N VAL A 20 20.10 39.53 -11.65
CA VAL A 20 19.37 40.40 -12.58
C VAL A 20 18.63 39.58 -13.64
N LEU A 21 19.28 38.56 -14.22
CA LEU A 21 18.67 37.65 -15.19
C LEU A 21 17.48 36.86 -14.60
N VAL A 22 17.62 36.32 -13.39
CA VAL A 22 16.54 35.58 -12.71
C VAL A 22 15.35 36.50 -12.38
N SER A 23 15.62 37.74 -11.95
CA SER A 23 14.58 38.74 -11.69
C SER A 23 13.85 39.20 -12.96
N ALA A 24 14.56 39.27 -14.10
CA ALA A 24 14.00 39.60 -15.40
C ALA A 24 13.16 38.44 -15.99
N LEU A 25 13.55 37.19 -15.74
CA LEU A 25 12.83 35.99 -16.19
C LEU A 25 11.51 35.79 -15.42
N GLN A 26 11.46 36.12 -14.12
CA GLN A 26 10.22 36.05 -13.33
C GLN A 26 9.18 37.11 -13.70
N ARG A 27 9.60 38.24 -14.28
CA ARG A 27 8.67 39.32 -14.70
C ARG A 27 8.07 39.12 -16.09
N THR A 28 8.63 38.26 -16.93
CA THR A 28 8.25 38.15 -18.34
C THR A 28 7.42 36.91 -18.70
N GLY A 29 7.15 36.00 -17.74
CA GLY A 29 6.18 34.90 -17.93
C GLY A 29 6.48 33.97 -19.11
N THR A 30 7.74 33.83 -19.52
CA THR A 30 8.13 33.04 -20.69
C THR A 30 8.28 31.55 -20.35
N VAL A 31 7.61 30.68 -21.12
CA VAL A 31 7.67 29.21 -20.99
C VAL A 31 8.88 28.69 -21.76
N PHE A 32 9.82 28.01 -21.08
CA PHE A 32 11.01 27.43 -21.70
C PHE A 32 10.82 25.95 -22.07
N SER A 33 11.42 25.53 -23.19
CA SER A 33 11.44 24.11 -23.62
C SER A 33 12.34 23.24 -22.73
N SER A 34 12.09 21.92 -22.70
CA SER A 34 12.69 20.98 -21.72
C SER A 34 14.23 20.92 -21.72
N ARG A 35 14.88 21.33 -22.82
CA ARG A 35 16.35 21.41 -22.89
C ARG A 35 16.94 22.58 -22.09
N HIS A 36 16.24 23.70 -21.99
CA HIS A 36 16.69 24.87 -21.22
C HIS A 36 16.55 24.64 -19.70
N MET A 37 15.54 23.88 -19.27
CA MET A 37 15.36 23.50 -17.86
C MET A 37 16.48 22.58 -17.33
N SER A 38 17.07 21.75 -18.20
CA SER A 38 18.17 20.86 -17.81
C SER A 38 19.47 21.64 -17.56
N MET A 39 19.77 22.66 -18.36
CA MET A 39 20.92 23.54 -18.14
C MET A 39 20.77 24.38 -16.87
N MET A 40 19.56 24.90 -16.60
CA MET A 40 19.26 25.64 -15.36
C MET A 40 19.38 24.74 -14.12
N ARG A 41 18.93 23.48 -14.19
CA ARG A 41 19.12 22.49 -13.11
C ARG A 41 20.59 22.21 -12.82
N LEU A 42 21.43 22.10 -13.86
CA LEU A 42 22.86 21.85 -13.69
C LEU A 42 23.59 23.06 -13.08
N MET A 43 23.24 24.28 -13.49
CA MET A 43 23.79 25.51 -12.88
C MET A 43 23.36 25.68 -11.42
N LEU A 44 22.10 25.36 -11.08
CA LEU A 44 21.60 25.42 -9.71
C LEU A 44 22.22 24.35 -8.80
N MET A 45 22.48 23.14 -9.32
CA MET A 45 23.18 22.09 -8.56
C MET A 45 24.64 22.46 -8.26
N ASN A 46 25.35 23.09 -9.21
CA ASN A 46 26.72 23.54 -8.97
C ASN A 46 26.81 24.75 -8.03
N LEU A 47 25.79 25.62 -7.97
CA LEU A 47 25.75 26.72 -7.00
C LEU A 47 25.46 26.25 -5.56
N MET A 48 24.71 25.15 -5.38
CA MET A 48 24.37 24.62 -4.04
C MET A 48 25.55 23.99 -3.31
N LEU A 49 26.65 23.67 -3.99
CA LEU A 49 27.85 23.09 -3.38
C LEU A 49 28.78 24.14 -2.72
N LEU A 50 28.51 25.44 -2.88
CA LEU A 50 29.46 26.51 -2.49
C LEU A 50 28.94 27.50 -1.44
N MET A 51 27.80 27.28 -0.78
CA MET A 51 27.34 28.17 0.30
C MET A 51 26.83 27.42 1.53
N PRO A 52 27.40 27.65 2.73
CA PRO A 52 26.72 27.38 3.97
C PRO A 52 25.96 28.64 4.37
N ILE A 53 24.64 28.71 4.12
CA ILE A 53 23.64 29.53 4.87
C ILE A 53 22.23 29.25 4.31
N SER A 54 21.37 28.79 5.22
CA SER A 54 19.91 28.90 5.29
C SER A 54 19.15 29.59 4.14
N LEU A 55 18.66 28.82 3.16
CA LEU A 55 17.43 29.16 2.43
C LEU A 55 16.36 28.10 2.73
N LYS A 56 15.42 28.45 3.61
CA LYS A 56 14.13 27.75 3.75
C LYS A 56 13.32 27.99 2.48
N LEU A 57 13.49 27.14 1.47
CA LEU A 57 12.53 26.98 0.38
C LEU A 57 11.24 26.41 0.98
N ARG A 58 10.12 27.09 0.71
CA ARG A 58 8.78 26.66 1.13
C ARG A 58 8.51 25.27 0.57
N TYR A 59 8.51 24.27 1.45
CA TYR A 59 7.99 22.95 1.15
C TYR A 59 6.47 23.06 1.01
N SER A 60 5.97 22.91 -0.22
CA SER A 60 4.57 22.61 -0.47
C SER A 60 4.25 21.25 0.16
N PRO A 61 3.23 21.09 1.01
CA PRO A 61 2.80 19.77 1.45
C PRO A 61 2.28 18.99 0.24
N GLY A 62 3.07 18.03 -0.24
CA GLY A 62 2.68 17.11 -1.31
C GLY A 62 2.46 15.71 -0.74
N LEU A 63 1.30 15.11 -1.03
CA LEU A 63 1.15 13.66 -1.03
C LEU A 63 1.68 13.16 -2.36
N ILE A 64 2.99 12.87 -2.41
CA ILE A 64 3.51 12.16 -3.57
C ILE A 64 3.25 10.67 -3.40
N ILE A 65 2.34 10.15 -4.24
CA ILE A 65 2.21 8.71 -4.43
C ILE A 65 3.38 8.28 -5.34
N HIS A 66 4.56 8.18 -4.73
CA HIS A 66 5.73 7.63 -5.39
C HIS A 66 5.77 6.10 -5.27
N MET A 67 5.97 5.48 -6.42
CA MET A 67 6.01 4.05 -6.66
C MET A 67 7.48 3.66 -6.85
N GLN A 68 8.22 3.27 -5.79
CA GLN A 68 9.54 2.68 -6.00
C GLN A 68 9.98 1.64 -4.96
N ARG A 69 10.02 0.40 -5.47
CA ARG A 69 11.05 -0.66 -5.38
C ARG A 69 11.75 -0.88 -4.03
N GLU A 70 11.21 -1.83 -3.27
CA GLU A 70 12.03 -2.95 -2.79
C GLU A 70 11.30 -4.25 -3.15
N ARG A 71 11.60 -4.77 -4.33
CA ARG A 71 11.20 -6.13 -4.71
C ARG A 71 12.29 -7.05 -4.22
N ARG A 72 11.93 -7.98 -3.34
CA ARG A 72 12.86 -8.97 -2.80
C ARG A 72 12.25 -10.33 -3.05
N CYS A 73 12.31 -10.72 -4.30
CA CYS A 73 11.79 -12.01 -4.71
C CYS A 73 12.78 -13.11 -4.40
N MET A 74 12.26 -14.32 -4.24
CA MET A 74 13.03 -15.51 -3.94
C MET A 74 12.45 -16.70 -4.66
N LEU A 75 13.24 -17.75 -4.78
CA LEU A 75 12.86 -18.97 -5.47
C LEU A 75 13.22 -20.16 -4.57
N LEU A 76 12.23 -20.99 -4.26
CA LEU A 76 12.41 -22.26 -3.55
C LEU A 76 12.14 -23.42 -4.50
N THR A 77 13.11 -24.32 -4.62
CA THR A 77 12.99 -25.64 -5.22
C THR A 77 12.26 -26.55 -4.26
N HIS A 78 11.15 -27.16 -4.70
CA HIS A 78 10.36 -28.00 -3.80
C HIS A 78 10.49 -29.47 -4.17
N GLY A 79 11.51 -30.11 -3.60
CA GLY A 79 11.75 -31.54 -3.70
C GLY A 79 11.04 -32.30 -2.58
N TYR A 80 10.19 -33.27 -2.94
CA TYR A 80 9.59 -34.17 -1.97
C TYR A 80 9.39 -35.56 -2.60
N ARG A 81 9.58 -36.62 -1.80
CA ARG A 81 9.34 -38.01 -2.21
C ARG A 81 8.07 -38.51 -1.54
N THR A 82 7.06 -38.89 -2.33
CA THR A 82 5.93 -39.68 -1.85
C THR A 82 6.00 -41.10 -2.40
N MET A 83 5.74 -42.08 -1.53
CA MET A 83 5.51 -43.46 -1.94
C MET A 83 3.99 -43.65 -2.10
N GLY A 84 3.43 -43.16 -3.20
CA GLY A 84 2.00 -43.29 -3.51
C GLY A 84 1.39 -42.07 -4.21
N PRO A 85 0.16 -42.19 -4.74
CA PRO A 85 -0.54 -41.07 -5.35
C PRO A 85 -0.76 -39.95 -4.32
N SER A 86 -0.62 -38.70 -4.76
CA SER A 86 -0.94 -37.51 -3.97
C SER A 86 -2.46 -37.40 -3.82
N THR A 87 -2.95 -37.20 -2.60
CA THR A 87 -4.39 -37.15 -2.30
C THR A 87 -4.71 -36.00 -1.35
N ILE A 88 -5.69 -35.19 -1.73
CA ILE A 88 -6.28 -34.15 -0.90
C ILE A 88 -7.81 -34.33 -0.83
N ILE A 89 -8.36 -34.13 0.36
CA ILE A 89 -9.80 -34.20 0.63
C ILE A 89 -10.26 -32.82 1.10
N PHE A 90 -11.27 -32.28 0.44
CA PHE A 90 -11.91 -31.01 0.77
C PHE A 90 -13.26 -31.26 1.43
N TYR A 91 -13.64 -30.41 2.38
CA TYR A 91 -14.88 -30.53 3.15
C TYR A 91 -15.65 -29.21 3.15
N GLU A 92 -16.99 -29.28 3.03
CA GLU A 92 -17.84 -28.08 2.99
C GLU A 92 -17.82 -27.27 4.27
N ASP A 93 -17.69 -27.94 5.42
CA ASP A 93 -17.71 -27.32 6.74
C ASP A 93 -16.35 -27.43 7.44
N LYS A 94 -16.20 -26.68 8.53
CA LYS A 94 -15.01 -26.73 9.39
C LYS A 94 -14.89 -28.09 10.08
N ASN A 95 -13.69 -28.41 10.56
CA ASN A 95 -13.41 -29.65 11.30
C ASN A 95 -13.78 -30.93 10.53
N PHE A 96 -13.62 -30.90 9.20
CA PHE A 96 -13.78 -32.06 8.32
C PHE A 96 -15.19 -32.64 8.31
N GLN A 97 -16.19 -31.76 8.36
CA GLN A 97 -17.62 -32.11 8.37
C GLN A 97 -18.30 -31.73 7.05
N GLY A 98 -19.53 -32.22 6.88
CA GLY A 98 -20.34 -31.96 5.69
C GLY A 98 -19.96 -32.86 4.51
N ARG A 99 -20.34 -32.45 3.29
CA ARG A 99 -19.93 -33.18 2.08
C ARG A 99 -18.43 -33.04 1.86
N SER A 100 -17.83 -34.08 1.30
CA SER A 100 -16.42 -34.12 0.97
C SER A 100 -16.17 -34.35 -0.50
N TYR A 101 -15.07 -33.82 -1.00
CA TYR A 101 -14.56 -34.06 -2.35
C TYR A 101 -13.09 -34.44 -2.27
N GLU A 102 -12.76 -35.66 -2.69
CA GLU A 102 -11.40 -36.17 -2.75
C GLU A 102 -10.86 -36.05 -4.17
N THR A 103 -9.62 -35.59 -4.32
CA THR A 103 -8.94 -35.53 -5.60
C THR A 103 -7.45 -35.81 -5.49
N SER A 104 -6.90 -36.40 -6.55
CA SER A 104 -5.47 -36.66 -6.74
C SER A 104 -4.89 -35.90 -7.94
N SER A 105 -5.62 -34.90 -8.45
CA SER A 105 -5.26 -34.14 -9.65
C SER A 105 -5.58 -32.65 -9.51
N ASP A 106 -5.27 -31.88 -10.55
CA ASP A 106 -5.72 -30.51 -10.67
C ASP A 106 -7.26 -30.45 -10.72
N CYS A 107 -7.85 -29.47 -10.04
CA CYS A 107 -9.27 -29.16 -10.09
C CYS A 107 -9.41 -27.66 -10.37
N ALA A 108 -9.83 -27.30 -11.59
CA ALA A 108 -9.95 -25.90 -12.01
C ALA A 108 -11.19 -25.21 -11.41
N ASP A 109 -12.22 -25.96 -11.05
CA ASP A 109 -13.44 -25.40 -10.46
C ASP A 109 -14.05 -26.41 -9.48
N MET A 110 -14.05 -26.03 -8.21
CA MET A 110 -14.60 -26.82 -7.12
C MET A 110 -16.12 -26.72 -7.02
N SER A 111 -16.74 -25.72 -7.65
CA SER A 111 -18.19 -25.48 -7.52
C SER A 111 -19.04 -26.62 -8.07
N SER A 112 -18.49 -27.43 -8.96
CA SER A 112 -19.12 -28.65 -9.48
C SER A 112 -19.15 -29.82 -8.47
N HIS A 113 -18.35 -29.74 -7.40
CA HIS A 113 -18.21 -30.80 -6.41
C HIS A 113 -18.75 -30.36 -5.03
N LEU A 114 -18.42 -29.13 -4.61
CA LEU A 114 -18.77 -28.56 -3.32
C LEU A 114 -19.32 -27.13 -3.49
N ASN A 115 -20.34 -26.76 -2.71
CA ASN A 115 -20.92 -25.40 -2.78
C ASN A 115 -19.99 -24.36 -2.15
N LYS A 116 -19.23 -24.78 -1.15
CA LYS A 116 -18.20 -24.05 -0.43
C LYS A 116 -17.19 -25.08 0.08
N CYS A 117 -15.97 -24.66 0.36
CA CYS A 117 -14.99 -25.46 1.09
C CYS A 117 -14.63 -24.68 2.34
N GLN A 118 -14.53 -25.32 3.51
CA GLN A 118 -14.16 -24.71 4.81
C GLN A 118 -13.03 -25.42 5.55
N SER A 119 -12.74 -26.68 5.22
CA SER A 119 -11.57 -27.42 5.73
C SER A 119 -11.04 -28.40 4.70
N CYS A 120 -9.79 -28.84 4.84
CA CYS A 120 -9.19 -29.86 3.97
C CYS A 120 -8.15 -30.73 4.68
N ARG A 121 -7.92 -31.93 4.18
CA ARG A 121 -6.88 -32.85 4.63
C ARG A 121 -6.01 -33.25 3.45
N VAL A 122 -4.70 -33.12 3.60
CA VAL A 122 -3.74 -33.66 2.63
C VAL A 122 -3.20 -34.96 3.19
N GLU A 123 -3.65 -36.08 2.64
CA GLU A 123 -3.24 -37.42 3.07
C GLU A 123 -1.81 -37.72 2.61
N SER A 124 -1.52 -37.32 1.37
CA SER A 124 -0.24 -37.53 0.68
C SER A 124 -0.05 -36.44 -0.37
N GLY A 125 1.19 -36.17 -0.73
CA GLY A 125 1.47 -35.18 -1.77
C GLY A 125 1.57 -33.75 -1.26
N MET A 126 1.60 -32.83 -2.22
CA MET A 126 1.42 -31.41 -1.99
C MET A 126 0.51 -30.81 -3.04
N PHE A 127 -0.26 -29.83 -2.59
CA PHE A 127 -1.25 -29.16 -3.42
C PHE A 127 -1.10 -27.66 -3.26
N MET A 128 -1.23 -26.94 -4.36
CA MET A 128 -1.45 -25.50 -4.34
C MET A 128 -2.95 -25.26 -4.40
N VAL A 129 -3.53 -24.55 -3.43
CA VAL A 129 -4.96 -24.21 -3.44
C VAL A 129 -5.17 -22.72 -3.71
N TYR A 130 -6.31 -22.41 -4.32
CA TYR A 130 -6.63 -21.07 -4.81
C TYR A 130 -8.04 -20.66 -4.36
N ASP A 131 -8.20 -19.38 -4.04
CA ASP A 131 -9.48 -18.80 -3.62
C ASP A 131 -10.41 -18.44 -4.79
N ARG A 132 -9.94 -18.52 -6.05
CA ARG A 132 -10.78 -18.37 -7.24
C ARG A 132 -10.69 -19.58 -8.16
N PRO A 133 -11.71 -19.80 -9.03
CA PRO A 133 -11.65 -20.80 -10.08
C PRO A 133 -10.48 -20.53 -11.05
N ASN A 134 -10.15 -21.55 -11.83
CA ASN A 134 -9.12 -21.53 -12.87
C ASN A 134 -7.72 -21.19 -12.36
N PHE A 135 -7.40 -21.59 -11.12
CA PHE A 135 -6.07 -21.44 -10.52
C PHE A 135 -5.64 -19.97 -10.37
N MET A 136 -6.62 -19.11 -10.05
CA MET A 136 -6.44 -17.66 -9.95
C MET A 136 -6.57 -17.19 -8.51
N GLY A 137 -6.04 -16.00 -8.22
CA GLY A 137 -6.18 -15.38 -6.90
C GLY A 137 -5.11 -15.77 -5.91
N ASN A 138 -5.44 -15.74 -4.63
CA ASN A 138 -4.49 -16.02 -3.56
C ASN A 138 -4.14 -17.51 -3.58
N GLN A 139 -2.84 -17.81 -3.43
CA GLN A 139 -2.29 -19.16 -3.57
C GLN A 139 -1.70 -19.62 -2.24
N TYR A 140 -1.94 -20.88 -1.88
CA TYR A 140 -1.44 -21.46 -0.65
C TYR A 140 -0.92 -22.88 -0.86
N LEU A 141 0.30 -23.12 -0.40
CA LEU A 141 0.88 -24.46 -0.37
C LEU A 141 0.29 -25.27 0.78
N MET A 142 -0.41 -26.34 0.43
CA MET A 142 -0.90 -27.36 1.35
C MET A 142 0.05 -28.55 1.33
N ARG A 143 0.63 -28.82 2.50
CA ARG A 143 1.48 -29.99 2.75
C ARG A 143 0.66 -31.07 3.43
N ARG A 144 1.19 -32.28 3.50
CA ARG A 144 0.60 -33.37 4.28
C ARG A 144 0.23 -32.88 5.68
N GLY A 145 -1.04 -33.03 6.05
CA GLY A 145 -1.58 -32.52 7.29
C GLY A 145 -3.07 -32.20 7.24
N GLU A 146 -3.58 -31.79 8.40
CA GLU A 146 -4.99 -31.48 8.63
C GLU A 146 -5.21 -29.97 8.77
N TYR A 147 -6.12 -29.40 7.98
CA TYR A 147 -6.44 -27.98 7.95
C TYR A 147 -7.91 -27.77 8.32
N SER A 148 -8.21 -27.74 9.62
CA SER A 148 -9.58 -27.78 10.17
C SER A 148 -10.37 -26.46 10.02
N ASP A 149 -9.70 -25.32 9.86
CA ASP A 149 -10.29 -24.01 9.62
C ASP A 149 -9.30 -23.11 8.87
N TYR A 150 -9.38 -23.07 7.54
CA TYR A 150 -8.40 -22.30 6.76
C TYR A 150 -8.58 -20.78 6.94
N GLN A 151 -9.78 -20.29 7.29
CA GLN A 151 -10.02 -18.85 7.46
C GLN A 151 -9.15 -18.30 8.60
N ARG A 152 -9.09 -19.07 9.71
CA ARG A 152 -8.33 -18.70 10.89
C ARG A 152 -6.82 -18.96 10.74
N MET A 153 -6.42 -19.98 9.98
CA MET A 153 -5.00 -20.37 9.83
C MET A 153 -4.25 -19.60 8.74
N MET A 154 -4.95 -19.13 7.68
CA MET A 154 -4.31 -18.60 6.47
C MET A 154 -4.77 -17.19 6.10
N GLY A 155 -5.66 -16.57 6.88
CA GLY A 155 -6.13 -15.19 6.67
C GLY A 155 -7.07 -14.99 5.48
N PHE A 156 -7.81 -16.02 5.09
CA PHE A 156 -8.76 -15.94 3.96
C PHE A 156 -9.96 -15.03 4.27
N SER A 157 -10.44 -14.31 3.24
CA SER A 157 -11.77 -13.71 3.21
C SER A 157 -12.83 -14.59 2.54
N ASP A 158 -12.44 -15.60 1.77
CA ASP A 158 -13.34 -16.41 0.92
C ASP A 158 -12.99 -17.92 0.96
N CYS A 159 -13.66 -18.76 0.16
CA CYS A 159 -13.51 -20.22 0.11
C CYS A 159 -12.55 -20.73 -0.96
N ILE A 160 -12.00 -21.94 -0.74
CA ILE A 160 -11.16 -22.61 -1.75
C ILE A 160 -12.02 -22.96 -2.97
N ARG A 161 -11.59 -22.54 -4.16
CA ARG A 161 -12.34 -22.67 -5.42
C ARG A 161 -11.62 -23.46 -6.50
N SER A 162 -10.30 -23.63 -6.40
CA SER A 162 -9.53 -24.51 -7.29
C SER A 162 -8.26 -25.01 -6.62
N CYS A 163 -7.66 -26.08 -7.14
CA CYS A 163 -6.39 -26.61 -6.65
C CYS A 163 -5.53 -27.21 -7.76
N ARG A 164 -4.21 -27.15 -7.60
CA ARG A 164 -3.25 -27.89 -8.42
C ARG A 164 -2.51 -28.89 -7.57
N MET A 165 -2.36 -30.11 -8.07
CA MET A 165 -1.38 -31.02 -7.55
C MET A 165 0.01 -30.51 -7.94
N ILE A 166 0.98 -30.59 -7.02
CA ILE A 166 2.38 -30.34 -7.33
C ILE A 166 3.03 -31.71 -7.59
N PRO A 167 3.38 -32.07 -8.83
CA PRO A 167 4.01 -33.35 -9.13
C PRO A 167 5.33 -33.54 -8.38
N THR A 168 5.68 -34.80 -8.12
CA THR A 168 7.05 -35.13 -7.71
C THR A 168 7.99 -34.89 -8.89
N HIS A 169 9.02 -34.09 -8.69
CA HIS A 169 10.04 -33.85 -9.72
C HIS A 169 11.26 -34.75 -9.49
N GLN A 170 11.73 -35.40 -10.55
CA GLN A 170 12.99 -36.13 -10.57
C GLN A 170 13.87 -35.51 -11.66
N GLY A 171 14.85 -34.71 -11.26
CA GLY A 171 15.71 -34.00 -12.20
C GLY A 171 16.38 -32.79 -11.57
N ALA A 172 17.05 -32.02 -12.42
CA ALA A 172 17.58 -30.73 -12.02
C ALA A 172 16.43 -29.72 -11.87
N TYR A 173 16.63 -28.71 -11.04
CA TYR A 173 15.78 -27.53 -11.00
C TYR A 173 16.47 -26.46 -11.83
N ARG A 174 15.72 -25.77 -12.69
CA ARG A 174 16.30 -24.70 -13.51
C ARG A 174 15.27 -23.63 -13.85
N ILE A 175 15.55 -22.40 -13.45
CA ILE A 175 14.73 -21.23 -13.77
C ILE A 175 15.62 -20.08 -14.21
N ARG A 176 15.15 -19.31 -15.18
CA ARG A 176 15.77 -18.04 -15.58
C ARG A 176 14.82 -16.90 -15.27
N ILE A 177 15.29 -15.95 -14.49
CA ILE A 177 14.56 -14.74 -14.11
C ILE A 177 15.05 -13.54 -14.90
N TYR A 178 14.16 -12.58 -15.12
CA TYR A 178 14.41 -11.39 -15.91
C TYR A 178 13.91 -10.15 -15.18
N GLU A 179 14.69 -9.08 -15.28
CA GLU A 179 14.38 -7.81 -14.62
C GLU A 179 13.13 -7.14 -15.19
N MET A 180 12.84 -7.32 -16.49
CA MET A 180 11.68 -6.71 -17.17
C MET A 180 10.69 -7.75 -17.66
N GLU A 181 9.49 -7.30 -18.03
CA GLU A 181 8.49 -8.14 -18.70
C GLU A 181 9.00 -8.62 -20.06
N ASN A 182 8.37 -9.66 -20.62
CA ASN A 182 8.72 -10.23 -21.92
C ASN A 182 10.20 -10.64 -22.06
N PHE A 183 10.80 -11.11 -20.98
CA PHE A 183 12.20 -11.59 -20.94
C PHE A 183 13.24 -10.49 -21.25
N GLY A 184 12.91 -9.24 -20.97
CA GLY A 184 13.82 -8.10 -21.14
C GLY A 184 14.68 -7.80 -19.91
N GLY A 185 15.67 -6.93 -20.10
CA GLY A 185 16.55 -6.46 -19.02
C GLY A 185 17.65 -7.46 -18.64
N GLN A 186 18.26 -7.26 -17.46
CA GLN A 186 19.22 -8.21 -16.91
C GLN A 186 18.52 -9.55 -16.64
N SER A 187 19.22 -10.66 -16.87
CA SER A 187 18.71 -12.00 -16.59
C SER A 187 19.68 -12.79 -15.74
N GLN A 188 19.14 -13.70 -14.92
CA GLN A 188 19.91 -14.62 -14.08
C GLN A 188 19.32 -16.01 -14.13
N GLU A 189 20.18 -17.01 -14.14
CA GLU A 189 19.79 -18.41 -14.11
C GLU A 189 20.06 -19.01 -12.73
N LEU A 190 19.06 -19.70 -12.18
CA LEU A 190 19.11 -20.31 -10.87
C LEU A 190 18.81 -21.80 -11.00
N MET A 191 19.61 -22.60 -10.28
CA MET A 191 19.45 -24.05 -10.16
C MET A 191 19.19 -24.50 -8.71
N GLU A 192 19.26 -23.55 -7.79
CA GLU A 192 19.16 -23.76 -6.34
C GLU A 192 18.28 -22.65 -5.75
N ASP A 193 17.94 -22.82 -4.48
CA ASP A 193 17.20 -21.84 -3.72
C ASP A 193 17.94 -20.50 -3.66
N CYS A 194 17.18 -19.42 -3.60
CA CYS A 194 17.73 -18.07 -3.47
C CYS A 194 16.95 -17.28 -2.43
N ASP A 195 17.62 -16.99 -1.32
CA ASP A 195 17.09 -16.26 -0.16
C ASP A 195 16.92 -14.75 -0.36
N ASN A 196 17.66 -14.18 -1.31
CA ASN A 196 17.50 -12.78 -1.71
C ASN A 196 18.12 -12.55 -3.09
N ILE A 197 17.27 -12.36 -4.10
CA ILE A 197 17.70 -12.08 -5.48
C ILE A 197 18.52 -10.78 -5.57
N GLN A 198 18.17 -9.75 -4.78
CA GLN A 198 18.87 -8.47 -4.79
C GLN A 198 20.29 -8.63 -4.23
N ASP A 199 20.45 -9.28 -3.09
CA ASP A 199 21.78 -9.41 -2.47
C ASP A 199 22.70 -10.30 -3.32
N ARG A 200 22.15 -11.36 -3.92
CA ARG A 200 22.93 -12.31 -4.71
C ARG A 200 23.31 -11.79 -6.10
N PHE A 201 22.42 -11.03 -6.74
CA PHE A 201 22.58 -10.68 -8.16
C PHE A 201 22.53 -9.17 -8.45
N GLN A 202 22.35 -8.33 -7.43
CA GLN A 202 22.10 -6.89 -7.55
C GLN A 202 20.90 -6.56 -8.46
N MET A 203 19.99 -7.52 -8.62
CA MET A 203 18.83 -7.39 -9.49
C MET A 203 17.63 -6.89 -8.70
N SER A 204 17.25 -5.65 -8.98
CA SER A 204 16.29 -4.90 -8.16
C SER A 204 14.83 -5.22 -8.43
N ASP A 205 14.54 -5.99 -9.48
CA ASP A 205 13.21 -6.58 -9.68
C ASP A 205 13.26 -7.86 -10.51
N CYS A 206 12.22 -8.67 -10.41
CA CYS A 206 11.95 -9.81 -11.28
C CYS A 206 10.53 -9.64 -11.84
N MET A 207 10.40 -9.46 -13.15
CA MET A 207 9.14 -9.14 -13.82
C MET A 207 8.66 -10.22 -14.78
N SER A 208 9.57 -11.10 -15.23
CA SER A 208 9.25 -12.28 -16.02
C SER A 208 10.23 -13.40 -15.71
N CYS A 209 9.86 -14.63 -16.02
CA CYS A 209 10.73 -15.79 -15.87
C CYS A 209 10.42 -16.91 -16.85
N GLN A 210 11.40 -17.78 -17.06
CA GLN A 210 11.27 -19.04 -17.78
C GLN A 210 11.65 -20.16 -16.84
N VAL A 211 10.67 -20.98 -16.47
CA VAL A 211 10.93 -22.21 -15.72
C VAL A 211 11.27 -23.29 -16.74
N MET A 212 12.55 -23.62 -16.83
CA MET A 212 13.03 -24.66 -17.74
C MET A 212 12.79 -26.03 -17.15
N ASP A 213 13.00 -26.19 -15.84
CA ASP A 213 12.84 -27.47 -15.16
C ASP A 213 12.46 -27.32 -13.69
N GLY A 214 11.71 -28.31 -13.18
CA GLY A 214 11.21 -28.39 -11.82
C GLY A 214 10.04 -27.47 -11.49
N HIS A 215 9.70 -27.46 -10.20
CA HIS A 215 8.58 -26.72 -9.62
C HIS A 215 9.12 -25.68 -8.64
N TRP A 216 8.75 -24.42 -8.85
CA TRP A 216 9.32 -23.31 -8.11
C TRP A 216 8.25 -22.54 -7.36
N LEU A 217 8.57 -22.14 -6.13
CA LEU A 217 7.78 -21.18 -5.38
C LEU A 217 8.52 -19.85 -5.36
N MET A 218 7.88 -18.83 -5.93
CA MET A 218 8.40 -17.48 -5.92
C MET A 218 7.77 -16.68 -4.78
N TYR A 219 8.58 -16.14 -3.87
CA TYR A 219 8.07 -15.36 -2.73
C TYR A 219 8.19 -13.85 -2.96
N GLU A 220 7.32 -13.08 -2.33
CA GLU A 220 7.30 -11.62 -2.38
C GLU A 220 8.41 -10.97 -1.53
N GLN A 221 8.81 -11.61 -0.43
CA GLN A 221 9.77 -11.08 0.55
C GLN A 221 10.95 -12.04 0.78
N PRO A 222 12.09 -11.52 1.33
CA PRO A 222 13.24 -12.34 1.72
C PRO A 222 12.86 -13.43 2.74
N HIS A 223 13.74 -14.42 2.86
CA HIS A 223 13.61 -15.56 3.78
C HIS A 223 12.26 -16.31 3.66
N PHE A 224 11.74 -16.46 2.44
CA PHE A 224 10.54 -17.23 2.07
C PHE A 224 9.27 -16.70 2.74
N ARG A 225 9.12 -15.36 2.79
CA ARG A 225 7.99 -14.67 3.43
C ARG A 225 7.10 -13.95 2.42
N GLY A 226 5.94 -13.51 2.91
CA GLY A 226 4.95 -12.79 2.10
C GLY A 226 4.12 -13.73 1.23
N ARG A 227 3.49 -13.18 0.18
CA ARG A 227 2.74 -14.01 -0.77
C ARG A 227 3.71 -14.89 -1.57
N MET A 228 3.20 -16.05 -1.96
CA MET A 228 3.90 -16.99 -2.81
C MET A 228 3.20 -17.11 -4.16
N MET A 229 3.96 -17.45 -5.18
CA MET A 229 3.50 -17.79 -6.51
C MET A 229 4.06 -19.14 -6.91
N TYR A 230 3.17 -20.04 -7.33
CA TYR A 230 3.58 -21.32 -7.87
C TYR A 230 3.89 -21.23 -9.36
N LEU A 231 5.12 -21.59 -9.73
CA LEU A 231 5.62 -21.59 -11.09
C LEU A 231 5.92 -23.04 -11.53
N ARG A 232 5.26 -23.45 -12.61
CA ARG A 232 5.46 -24.73 -13.30
C ARG A 232 6.40 -24.53 -14.47
N PRO A 233 6.97 -25.60 -15.06
CA PRO A 233 7.69 -25.48 -16.32
C PRO A 233 6.90 -24.70 -17.37
N GLY A 234 7.52 -23.69 -17.96
CA GLY A 234 6.86 -22.77 -18.89
C GLY A 234 7.41 -21.35 -18.90
N GLU A 235 6.84 -20.57 -19.81
CA GLU A 235 7.16 -19.16 -20.05
C GLU A 235 6.18 -18.22 -19.33
N TYR A 236 6.71 -17.35 -18.47
CA TYR A 236 5.93 -16.34 -17.75
C TYR A 236 6.38 -14.96 -18.15
N ARG A 237 5.73 -14.40 -19.18
CA ARG A 237 6.09 -13.10 -19.78
C ARG A 237 5.74 -11.91 -18.89
N SER A 238 4.75 -12.06 -18.03
CA SER A 238 4.40 -11.09 -16.99
C SER A 238 3.73 -11.80 -15.82
N PHE A 239 4.04 -11.36 -14.60
CA PHE A 239 3.36 -11.83 -13.40
C PHE A 239 1.99 -11.18 -13.16
N ARG A 240 1.63 -10.16 -13.96
CA ARG A 240 0.36 -9.42 -13.84
C ARG A 240 -0.86 -10.28 -14.12
N GLU A 241 -0.76 -11.12 -15.15
CA GLU A 241 -1.85 -11.98 -15.61
C GLU A 241 -2.22 -13.04 -14.58
N MET A 242 -1.27 -13.44 -13.72
CA MET A 242 -1.50 -14.38 -12.60
C MET A 242 -2.12 -13.71 -11.36
N GLY A 243 -2.59 -12.46 -11.49
CA GLY A 243 -3.30 -11.76 -10.42
C GLY A 243 -2.40 -11.16 -9.35
N TYR A 244 -1.07 -11.21 -9.53
CA TYR A 244 -0.10 -10.65 -8.58
C TYR A 244 -0.10 -9.11 -8.55
N ASP A 245 -0.62 -8.47 -9.60
CA ASP A 245 -0.71 -7.00 -9.73
C ASP A 245 -2.03 -6.42 -9.17
N ARG A 246 -3.01 -7.24 -8.75
CA ARG A 246 -4.31 -6.72 -8.32
C ARG A 246 -4.35 -6.18 -6.90
N MET A 247 -3.30 -6.37 -6.12
CA MET A 247 -3.16 -5.86 -4.75
C MET A 247 -1.68 -5.98 -4.41
N ARG A 248 -0.86 -4.92 -4.39
CA ARG A 248 0.26 -4.67 -3.44
C ARG A 248 1.38 -3.81 -4.02
N ASN A 249 1.87 -2.93 -3.15
CA ASN A 249 3.19 -2.28 -3.17
C ASN A 249 3.40 -1.18 -4.20
N PHE A 250 2.45 -0.24 -4.29
CA PHE A 250 2.68 0.98 -5.06
C PHE A 250 3.14 0.67 -6.49
N GLN A 251 2.39 -0.14 -7.23
CA GLN A 251 2.66 -0.37 -8.66
C GLN A 251 1.38 -0.21 -9.48
N GLY A 252 1.53 0.23 -10.74
CA GLY A 252 0.42 0.64 -11.61
C GLY A 252 0.27 2.15 -11.77
N ARG A 253 -0.92 2.60 -12.19
CA ARG A 253 -1.24 4.03 -12.30
C ARG A 253 -1.22 4.65 -10.91
N HIS A 254 -0.61 5.83 -10.79
CA HIS A 254 -0.57 6.60 -9.56
C HIS A 254 -1.20 7.97 -9.81
N TYR A 255 -1.63 8.60 -8.71
CA TYR A 255 -2.18 9.95 -8.71
C TYR A 255 -1.57 10.71 -7.55
N GLU A 256 -0.81 11.75 -7.85
CA GLU A 256 -0.24 12.64 -6.85
C GLU A 256 -1.22 13.78 -6.56
N THR A 257 -1.39 14.11 -5.28
CA THR A 257 -2.18 15.28 -4.88
C THR A 257 -1.50 16.02 -3.74
N SER A 258 -1.66 17.33 -3.67
CA SER A 258 -1.25 18.15 -2.52
C SER A 258 -2.46 18.81 -1.86
N SER A 259 -3.66 18.40 -2.26
CA SER A 259 -4.92 19.01 -1.87
C SER A 259 -6.00 17.96 -1.65
N ASP A 260 -7.15 18.44 -1.20
CA ASP A 260 -8.35 17.64 -1.09
C ASP A 260 -8.72 17.03 -2.46
N CYS A 261 -8.96 15.71 -2.47
CA CYS A 261 -9.43 14.98 -3.63
C CYS A 261 -10.80 14.37 -3.28
N PRO A 262 -11.91 14.95 -3.76
CA PRO A 262 -13.25 14.47 -3.43
C PRO A 262 -13.59 13.17 -4.15
N ASP A 263 -13.00 12.87 -5.30
CA ASP A 263 -13.24 11.62 -6.01
C ASP A 263 -11.99 11.16 -6.76
N MET A 264 -11.42 10.06 -6.28
CA MET A 264 -10.26 9.43 -6.91
C MET A 264 -10.62 8.54 -8.10
N SER A 265 -11.91 8.20 -8.30
CA SER A 265 -12.37 7.28 -9.35
C SER A 265 -11.95 7.71 -10.75
N SER A 266 -11.89 9.02 -10.97
CA SER A 266 -11.50 9.65 -12.23
C SER A 266 -10.02 9.42 -12.58
N TYR A 267 -9.19 9.16 -11.58
CA TYR A 267 -7.75 8.96 -11.75
C TYR A 267 -7.35 7.49 -11.59
N LEU A 268 -7.98 6.80 -10.63
CA LEU A 268 -7.67 5.44 -10.22
C LEU A 268 -8.95 4.63 -10.10
N SER A 269 -9.01 3.47 -10.77
CA SER A 269 -10.17 2.57 -10.68
C SER A 269 -10.30 1.93 -9.30
N ARG A 270 -9.17 1.66 -8.62
CA ARG A 270 -9.09 1.21 -7.22
C ARG A 270 -7.76 1.66 -6.60
N CYS A 271 -7.78 2.21 -5.40
CA CYS A 271 -6.59 2.63 -4.65
C CYS A 271 -6.43 1.79 -3.36
N HIS A 272 -5.43 0.91 -3.31
CA HIS A 272 -5.25 -0.05 -2.21
C HIS A 272 -4.02 0.24 -1.33
N SER A 273 -3.29 1.31 -1.63
CA SER A 273 -2.08 1.71 -0.92
C SER A 273 -1.89 3.22 -1.05
N CYS A 274 -1.33 3.88 -0.03
CA CYS A 274 -0.95 5.30 -0.11
C CYS A 274 0.39 5.55 0.58
N ARG A 275 1.17 6.50 0.07
CA ARG A 275 2.42 6.97 0.67
C ARG A 275 2.27 8.45 0.94
N VAL A 276 2.59 8.86 2.16
CA VAL A 276 2.58 10.25 2.58
C VAL A 276 4.03 10.72 2.68
N GLU A 277 4.45 11.59 1.77
CA GLU A 277 5.81 12.14 1.79
C GLU A 277 5.97 13.23 2.84
N SER A 278 4.94 14.06 2.99
CA SER A 278 4.93 15.19 3.90
C SER A 278 3.52 15.48 4.38
N GLY A 279 3.40 15.90 5.64
CA GLY A 279 2.14 16.31 6.23
C GLY A 279 1.19 15.16 6.61
N CYS A 280 -0.07 15.53 6.77
CA CYS A 280 -1.13 14.65 7.26
C CYS A 280 -2.31 14.67 6.31
N PHE A 281 -2.91 13.50 6.10
CA PHE A 281 -4.12 13.35 5.30
C PHE A 281 -5.15 12.52 6.06
N MET A 282 -6.42 12.81 5.80
CA MET A 282 -7.51 11.91 6.14
C MET A 282 -7.96 11.22 4.85
N VAL A 283 -7.89 9.88 4.80
CA VAL A 283 -8.36 9.10 3.65
C VAL A 283 -9.69 8.44 3.95
N TYR A 284 -10.52 8.30 2.91
CA TYR A 284 -11.90 7.84 3.00
C TYR A 284 -12.15 6.70 2.03
N ASP A 285 -12.96 5.73 2.44
CA ASP A 285 -13.33 4.57 1.61
C ASP A 285 -14.52 4.85 0.65
N ARG A 286 -15.14 6.03 0.72
CA ARG A 286 -16.15 6.49 -0.27
C ARG A 286 -15.76 7.84 -0.89
N PRO A 287 -16.28 8.16 -2.08
CA PRO A 287 -16.16 9.49 -2.67
C PRO A 287 -16.80 10.56 -1.77
N ASN A 288 -16.47 11.81 -2.03
CA ASN A 288 -16.95 13.02 -1.38
C ASN A 288 -16.70 13.07 0.14
N PHE A 289 -15.59 12.49 0.59
CA PHE A 289 -15.18 12.47 2.00
C PHE A 289 -16.17 11.77 2.92
N MET A 290 -16.81 10.72 2.39
CA MET A 290 -17.82 9.93 3.09
C MET A 290 -17.26 8.57 3.51
N GLY A 291 -17.97 7.89 4.41
CA GLY A 291 -17.62 6.53 4.83
C GLY A 291 -16.59 6.50 5.96
N ASN A 292 -15.85 5.40 6.05
CA ASN A 292 -14.86 5.21 7.11
C ASN A 292 -13.63 6.11 6.86
N GLN A 293 -13.06 6.62 7.94
CA GLN A 293 -11.98 7.60 7.89
C GLN A 293 -10.70 7.02 8.50
N TYR A 294 -9.57 7.27 7.85
CA TYR A 294 -8.27 6.77 8.29
C TYR A 294 -7.24 7.89 8.25
N PHE A 295 -6.69 8.20 9.42
CA PHE A 295 -5.63 9.19 9.55
C PHE A 295 -4.30 8.61 9.06
N VAL A 296 -3.70 9.25 8.05
CA VAL A 296 -2.38 8.89 7.54
C VAL A 296 -1.42 10.07 7.68
N ARG A 297 -0.30 9.79 8.33
CA ARG A 297 0.84 10.71 8.47
C ARG A 297 1.99 10.25 7.58
N ARG A 298 3.04 11.07 7.48
CA ARG A 298 4.29 10.72 6.79
C ARG A 298 4.69 9.26 7.00
N GLY A 299 4.81 8.51 5.90
CA GLY A 299 5.05 7.07 5.92
C GLY A 299 4.44 6.32 4.75
N GLU A 300 4.65 5.01 4.73
CA GLU A 300 4.17 4.11 3.67
C GLU A 300 3.08 3.17 4.18
N TYR A 301 1.95 3.16 3.48
CA TYR A 301 0.79 2.32 3.77
C TYR A 301 0.56 1.40 2.57
N ALA A 302 1.36 0.33 2.51
CA ALA A 302 1.39 -0.61 1.39
C ALA A 302 0.15 -1.52 1.29
N ASP A 303 -0.63 -1.60 2.37
CA ASP A 303 -1.80 -2.48 2.48
C ASP A 303 -2.91 -1.80 3.30
N TYR A 304 -4.02 -1.49 2.65
CA TYR A 304 -5.22 -0.93 3.28
C TYR A 304 -5.80 -1.85 4.38
N GLN A 305 -5.59 -3.17 4.30
CA GLN A 305 -6.03 -4.10 5.35
C GLN A 305 -5.29 -3.85 6.66
N ARG A 306 -4.01 -3.47 6.62
CA ARG A 306 -3.24 -3.09 7.80
C ARG A 306 -3.71 -1.77 8.41
N MET A 307 -4.40 -0.94 7.64
CA MET A 307 -5.08 0.26 8.12
C MET A 307 -6.45 -0.03 8.73
N GLY A 308 -6.90 -1.30 8.71
CA GLY A 308 -8.24 -1.69 9.18
C GLY A 308 -9.35 -1.37 8.17
N MET A 309 -8.98 -1.17 6.90
CA MET A 309 -9.89 -0.72 5.87
C MET A 309 -10.46 -1.90 5.08
N SER A 310 -11.76 -1.87 4.77
CA SER A 310 -12.46 -2.99 4.10
C SER A 310 -12.46 -2.93 2.58
N ASP A 311 -12.20 -1.75 2.01
CA ASP A 311 -12.21 -1.50 0.56
C ASP A 311 -11.04 -0.54 0.16
N CYS A 312 -11.14 0.13 -0.99
CA CYS A 312 -10.15 1.06 -1.52
C CYS A 312 -10.34 2.51 -1.08
N ILE A 313 -9.26 3.31 -1.16
CA ILE A 313 -9.30 4.76 -0.93
C ILE A 313 -10.03 5.40 -2.10
N ARG A 314 -11.05 6.22 -1.81
CA ARG A 314 -11.90 6.86 -2.82
C ARG A 314 -11.88 8.37 -2.75
N SER A 315 -11.52 8.95 -1.61
CA SER A 315 -11.29 10.39 -1.46
C SER A 315 -10.29 10.67 -0.33
N CYS A 316 -9.69 11.86 -0.32
CA CYS A 316 -8.77 12.26 0.75
C CYS A 316 -8.83 13.76 1.03
N ARG A 317 -8.65 14.16 2.29
CA ARG A 317 -8.43 15.54 2.69
C ARG A 317 -7.00 15.76 3.14
N MET A 318 -6.38 16.83 2.66
CA MET A 318 -5.17 17.34 3.28
C MET A 318 -5.54 17.98 4.61
N ILE A 319 -4.78 17.71 5.66
CA ILE A 319 -4.96 18.34 6.97
C ILE A 319 -3.93 19.45 7.08
N PRO A 320 -4.33 20.74 7.02
CA PRO A 320 -3.40 21.86 7.15
C PRO A 320 -2.62 21.81 8.46
N MET A 321 -1.33 22.14 8.39
CA MET A 321 -0.52 22.30 9.59
C MET A 321 -1.09 23.45 10.42
N HIS A 322 -1.43 23.18 11.68
CA HIS A 322 -1.92 24.20 12.61
C HIS A 322 -0.87 24.52 13.66
N ARG A 323 -0.40 25.77 13.67
CA ARG A 323 0.51 26.30 14.68
C ARG A 323 -0.25 27.25 15.57
N GLY A 324 -0.48 26.87 16.83
CA GLY A 324 -1.15 27.72 17.78
C GLY A 324 -1.89 26.94 18.86
N GLN A 325 -2.85 27.62 19.48
CA GLN A 325 -3.72 26.99 20.47
C GLN A 325 -4.70 26.05 19.76
N PHE A 326 -5.07 24.99 20.45
CA PHE A 326 -6.14 24.10 20.04
C PHE A 326 -7.34 24.38 20.91
N ARG A 327 -8.53 24.49 20.31
CA ARG A 327 -9.73 24.81 21.08
C ARG A 327 -10.98 24.20 20.44
N MET A 328 -11.68 23.37 21.19
CA MET A 328 -12.93 22.73 20.77
C MET A 328 -13.96 22.76 21.90
N ARG A 329 -15.22 23.04 21.58
CA ARG A 329 -16.35 22.84 22.50
C ARG A 329 -17.12 21.60 22.09
N ILE A 330 -17.37 20.72 23.04
CA ILE A 330 -18.21 19.53 22.85
C ILE A 330 -19.51 19.69 23.64
N TYR A 331 -20.57 19.11 23.11
CA TYR A 331 -21.90 19.22 23.67
C TYR A 331 -22.56 17.84 23.74
N GLU A 332 -23.23 17.59 24.85
CA GLU A 332 -23.93 16.34 25.13
C GLU A 332 -25.04 16.05 24.11
N ARG A 333 -25.72 17.09 23.60
CA ARG A 333 -26.83 16.97 22.66
C ARG A 333 -26.52 17.63 21.32
N GLU A 334 -27.33 17.30 20.32
CA GLU A 334 -27.32 17.96 19.02
C GLU A 334 -27.66 19.46 19.14
N ASN A 335 -27.33 20.24 18.11
CA ASN A 335 -27.57 21.68 18.02
C ASN A 335 -26.98 22.48 19.21
N PHE A 336 -25.82 22.06 19.72
CA PHE A 336 -25.12 22.70 20.83
C PHE A 336 -25.91 22.72 22.15
N GLY A 337 -26.82 21.76 22.33
CA GLY A 337 -27.61 21.61 23.56
C GLY A 337 -26.95 20.73 24.62
N GLY A 338 -27.51 20.76 25.83
CA GLY A 338 -27.06 19.94 26.95
C GLY A 338 -25.78 20.48 27.62
N GLN A 339 -25.08 19.61 28.35
CA GLN A 339 -23.83 19.97 29.01
C GLN A 339 -22.75 20.31 27.97
N MET A 340 -21.96 21.36 28.25
CA MET A 340 -20.88 21.84 27.37
C MET A 340 -19.54 21.77 28.08
N HIS A 341 -18.52 21.28 27.38
CA HIS A 341 -17.14 21.30 27.83
C HIS A 341 -16.22 21.89 26.77
N GLU A 342 -15.25 22.68 27.21
CA GLU A 342 -14.20 23.25 26.37
C GLU A 342 -12.89 22.47 26.54
N LEU A 343 -12.29 22.10 25.42
CA LEU A 343 -11.08 21.27 25.33
C LEU A 343 -9.97 22.08 24.67
N MET A 344 -8.84 22.16 25.38
CA MET A 344 -7.58 22.70 24.87
C MET A 344 -6.51 21.61 24.68
N ASP A 345 -6.73 20.46 25.33
CA ASP A 345 -5.82 19.33 25.38
C ASP A 345 -6.50 18.04 24.95
N ASP A 346 -5.69 17.00 24.74
CA ASP A 346 -6.19 15.67 24.44
C ASP A 346 -7.04 15.15 25.63
N CYS A 347 -8.08 14.39 25.30
CA CYS A 347 -8.99 13.76 26.23
C CYS A 347 -9.01 12.26 25.92
N ASP A 348 -8.40 11.46 26.79
CA ASP A 348 -8.31 10.01 26.66
C ASP A 348 -9.58 9.28 27.10
N ASN A 349 -10.34 9.81 28.06
CA ASN A 349 -11.67 9.32 28.41
C ASN A 349 -12.61 10.47 28.85
N MET A 350 -13.63 10.73 28.04
CA MET A 350 -14.63 11.78 28.26
C MET A 350 -15.52 11.52 29.49
N VAL A 351 -15.86 10.25 29.75
CA VAL A 351 -16.71 9.89 30.90
C VAL A 351 -15.96 10.17 32.19
N ASP A 352 -14.70 9.77 32.28
CA ASP A 352 -13.92 9.96 33.49
C ASP A 352 -13.62 11.45 33.73
N ARG A 353 -13.26 12.17 32.66
CA ARG A 353 -12.81 13.57 32.75
C ARG A 353 -13.95 14.56 32.94
N TYR A 354 -15.06 14.37 32.22
CA TYR A 354 -16.15 15.35 32.15
C TYR A 354 -17.48 14.84 32.72
N ARG A 355 -17.54 13.54 33.08
CA ARG A 355 -18.81 12.85 33.46
C ARG A 355 -19.86 12.94 32.36
N MET A 356 -19.41 13.05 31.11
CA MET A 356 -20.27 13.16 29.94
C MET A 356 -20.27 11.82 29.20
N ASN A 357 -21.46 11.22 29.02
CA ASN A 357 -21.63 9.88 28.45
C ASN A 357 -21.75 9.86 26.93
N ASP A 358 -22.04 11.01 26.33
CA ASP A 358 -22.22 11.13 24.90
C ASP A 358 -21.81 12.52 24.43
N CYS A 359 -21.36 12.61 23.18
CA CYS A 359 -21.05 13.86 22.51
C CYS A 359 -21.75 13.82 21.16
N MET A 360 -22.71 14.71 20.95
CA MET A 360 -23.56 14.70 19.75
C MET A 360 -23.37 15.92 18.85
N SER A 361 -22.77 16.99 19.35
CA SER A 361 -22.39 18.15 18.56
C SER A 361 -21.11 18.79 19.10
N CYS A 362 -20.40 19.55 18.25
CA CYS A 362 -19.21 20.28 18.67
C CYS A 362 -18.97 21.54 17.82
N HIS A 363 -18.24 22.48 18.40
CA HIS A 363 -17.71 23.65 17.70
C HIS A 363 -16.18 23.64 17.84
N VAL A 364 -15.50 23.35 16.74
CA VAL A 364 -14.04 23.44 16.67
C VAL A 364 -13.68 24.87 16.33
N MET A 365 -13.13 25.60 17.31
CA MET A 365 -12.71 26.99 17.12
C MET A 365 -11.31 27.01 16.51
N ASP A 366 -10.39 26.23 17.05
CA ASP A 366 -8.98 26.24 16.66
C ASP A 366 -8.40 24.82 16.57
N GLY A 367 -7.54 24.63 15.57
CA GLY A 367 -6.80 23.40 15.32
C GLY A 367 -7.62 22.28 14.69
N HIS A 368 -6.93 21.15 14.52
CA HIS A 368 -7.46 19.95 13.87
C HIS A 368 -7.51 18.81 14.90
N TRP A 369 -8.63 18.10 14.94
CA TRP A 369 -8.93 17.12 15.98
C TRP A 369 -9.38 15.78 15.40
N LEU A 370 -9.12 14.71 16.13
CA LEU A 370 -9.67 13.38 15.90
C LEU A 370 -10.51 12.98 17.10
N MET A 371 -11.76 12.63 16.85
CA MET A 371 -12.66 12.00 17.84
C MET A 371 -12.70 10.50 17.62
N TYR A 372 -12.81 9.71 18.68
CA TYR A 372 -12.77 8.25 18.65
C TYR A 372 -13.94 7.64 19.41
N GLU A 373 -14.45 6.52 18.91
CA GLU A 373 -15.58 5.82 19.52
C GLU A 373 -15.27 5.20 20.89
N GLN A 374 -14.00 4.85 21.14
CA GLN A 374 -13.58 4.21 22.37
C GLN A 374 -12.62 5.10 23.16
N PRO A 375 -12.51 4.90 24.48
CA PRO A 375 -11.45 5.50 25.28
C PRO A 375 -10.05 5.17 24.74
N HIS A 376 -9.07 6.00 25.08
CA HIS A 376 -7.66 5.85 24.72
C HIS A 376 -7.41 5.79 23.20
N TYR A 377 -8.16 6.59 22.43
CA TYR A 377 -7.97 6.80 20.99
C TYR A 377 -8.13 5.54 20.14
N ARG A 378 -9.14 4.71 20.47
CA ARG A 378 -9.44 3.43 19.79
C ARG A 378 -10.79 3.44 19.07
N GLY A 379 -11.01 2.44 18.23
CA GLY A 379 -12.24 2.32 17.44
C GLY A 379 -12.25 3.23 16.22
N ARG A 380 -13.44 3.46 15.64
CA ARG A 380 -13.56 4.36 14.49
C ARG A 380 -13.22 5.79 14.89
N MET A 381 -12.63 6.52 13.96
CA MET A 381 -12.24 7.91 14.17
C MET A 381 -13.00 8.86 13.25
N MET A 382 -13.22 10.08 13.73
CA MET A 382 -13.85 11.16 12.97
C MET A 382 -12.96 12.40 12.98
N TYR A 383 -12.65 12.91 11.79
CA TYR A 383 -11.88 14.13 11.59
C TYR A 383 -12.74 15.38 11.79
N MET A 384 -12.27 16.27 12.66
CA MET A 384 -12.90 17.56 12.94
C MET A 384 -11.94 18.69 12.58
N ARG A 385 -12.33 19.49 11.58
CA ARG A 385 -11.67 20.74 11.19
C ARG A 385 -12.36 21.92 11.88
N PRO A 386 -11.76 23.13 11.89
CA PRO A 386 -12.46 24.32 12.39
C PRO A 386 -13.84 24.48 11.74
N GLY A 387 -14.85 24.70 12.57
CA GLY A 387 -16.25 24.78 12.14
C GLY A 387 -17.27 24.29 13.17
N GLU A 388 -18.54 24.51 12.81
CA GLU A 388 -19.72 24.15 13.59
C GLU A 388 -20.30 22.80 13.12
N TYR A 389 -20.44 21.85 14.05
CA TYR A 389 -20.98 20.52 13.80
C TYR A 389 -22.20 20.30 14.67
N ARG A 390 -23.39 20.55 14.11
CA ARG A 390 -24.66 20.51 14.86
C ARG A 390 -25.18 19.11 15.12
N SER A 391 -24.84 18.14 14.28
CA SER A 391 -25.16 16.72 14.49
C SER A 391 -24.11 15.84 13.83
N PHE A 392 -23.63 14.83 14.55
CA PHE A 392 -22.76 13.81 13.97
C PHE A 392 -23.53 12.75 13.15
N ARG A 393 -24.86 12.66 13.33
CA ARG A 393 -25.70 11.70 12.60
C ARG A 393 -25.73 12.00 11.10
N GLU A 394 -25.83 13.27 10.74
CA GLU A 394 -25.81 13.73 9.35
C GLU A 394 -24.49 13.40 8.63
N MET A 395 -23.42 13.17 9.40
CA MET A 395 -22.10 12.81 8.88
C MET A 395 -21.88 11.28 8.79
N GLY A 396 -22.93 10.48 8.96
CA GLY A 396 -22.87 9.02 8.84
C GLY A 396 -22.47 8.28 10.12
N TYR A 397 -22.41 8.97 11.27
CA TYR A 397 -22.12 8.39 12.59
C TYR A 397 -23.39 8.19 13.42
N SER A 398 -24.47 7.72 12.80
CA SER A 398 -25.71 7.42 13.52
C SER A 398 -25.45 6.34 14.59
N GLY A 399 -25.75 6.67 15.84
CA GLY A 399 -25.60 5.74 16.98
C GLY A 399 -24.17 5.50 17.46
N SER A 400 -23.17 6.21 16.91
CA SER A 400 -21.78 6.13 17.38
C SER A 400 -21.59 7.09 18.55
N LYS A 401 -20.97 6.62 19.64
CA LYS A 401 -20.65 7.44 20.80
C LYS A 401 -19.16 7.76 20.79
N PHE A 402 -18.79 9.03 20.89
CA PHE A 402 -17.39 9.43 20.98
C PHE A 402 -16.95 9.51 22.44
N MET A 403 -15.81 8.90 22.74
CA MET A 403 -15.33 8.70 24.12
C MET A 403 -13.92 9.28 24.35
N SER A 404 -13.14 9.50 23.29
CA SER A 404 -11.83 10.14 23.39
C SER A 404 -11.54 11.04 22.20
N MET A 405 -10.71 12.07 22.40
CA MET A 405 -10.43 13.14 21.44
C MET A 405 -8.96 13.53 21.54
N ARG A 406 -8.28 13.71 20.40
CA ARG A 406 -6.89 14.19 20.39
C ARG A 406 -6.66 15.25 19.34
N ARG A 407 -5.65 16.06 19.56
CA ARG A 407 -5.14 17.06 18.62
C ARG A 407 -4.27 16.40 17.56
N ILE A 408 -4.32 16.94 16.35
CA ILE A 408 -3.38 16.63 15.28
C ILE A 408 -2.24 17.66 15.36
N MET A 409 -1.16 17.25 16.01
CA MET A 409 -0.04 18.12 16.38
C MET A 409 1.01 18.22 15.26
N ASP A 410 1.87 19.24 15.34
CA ASP A 410 3.02 19.44 14.43
C ASP A 410 3.94 18.21 14.31
N SER A 411 4.06 17.40 15.36
CA SER A 411 4.82 16.14 15.35
C SER A 411 4.31 15.11 14.34
N CYS A 412 3.13 15.34 13.75
CA CYS A 412 2.56 14.46 12.74
C CYS A 412 2.99 14.83 11.31
N TYR A 413 3.65 15.97 11.09
CA TYR A 413 3.97 16.53 9.77
C TYR A 413 5.33 16.15 9.20
#